data_AF-A0A918Z5D6-F1
#
_entry.id   AF-A0A918Z5D6-F1
#
_cell.length_a   1.000
_cell.length_b   1.000
_cell.length_c   1.000
_cell.angle_alpha   90.00
_cell.angle_beta   90.00
_cell.angle_gamma   90.00
#
_symmetry.space_group_name_H-M   'P 1'
#
loop_
_entity.id
_entity.type
_entity.pdbx_description
1 polymer ?
#
loop_
_entity_poly.entity_id
_entity_poly.type
_entity_poly.pdbx_seq_one_letter_code
_entity_poly.pdbx_strand_id
1 'polypeptide(L)'
;MKSKRLDPLIKRAEAREEDAARELAEKARLLEANEQRLAELRRYAEEYAPAPAGAAINPALLANRMAFREKVEQAVELQKKAVERSRSQCELQRTRLLLASRDAQVLEKLAASHRAAEQRAQGRKEQKELDDLAARSFLERTKGEGA
;
A
#
# COMPACT_ATOMS: atom_id res chain seq x y z
N MET A 1 11.30 26.25 -10.37
CA MET A 1 11.81 24.99 -10.96
C MET A 1 10.80 24.54 -12.02
N LYS A 2 11.23 24.02 -13.17
CA LYS A 2 10.27 23.58 -14.21
C LYS A 2 9.52 22.33 -13.75
N SER A 3 8.19 22.32 -13.88
CA SER A 3 7.32 21.19 -13.50
C SER A 3 7.80 19.84 -14.07
N LYS A 4 8.26 19.84 -15.33
CA LYS A 4 8.83 18.67 -16.03
C LYS A 4 10.03 18.00 -15.33
N ARG A 5 10.70 18.69 -14.41
CA ARG A 5 11.84 18.12 -13.65
C ARG A 5 11.38 17.28 -12.45
N LEU A 6 10.11 17.37 -12.07
CA LEU A 6 9.52 16.56 -10.99
C LEU A 6 8.95 15.23 -11.50
N ASP A 7 8.60 15.13 -12.78
CA ASP A 7 7.98 13.92 -13.36
C ASP A 7 8.81 12.64 -13.12
N PRO A 8 10.16 12.62 -13.23
CA PRO A 8 10.94 11.41 -12.91
C PRO A 8 10.91 11.04 -11.42
N LEU A 9 10.79 12.02 -10.53
CA LEU A 9 10.70 11.79 -9.09
C LEU A 9 9.33 11.22 -8.72
N ILE A 10 8.26 11.73 -9.34
CA ILE A 10 6.89 11.23 -9.20
C ILE A 10 6.83 9.77 -9.63
N LYS A 11 7.28 9.45 -10.85
CA LYS A 11 7.31 8.06 -11.35
C LYS A 11 8.06 7.12 -10.43
N ARG A 12 9.17 7.57 -9.84
CA ARG A 12 9.93 6.77 -8.88
C ARG A 12 9.20 6.58 -7.55
N ALA A 13 8.45 7.58 -7.10
CA ALA A 13 7.64 7.48 -5.88
C ALA A 13 6.43 6.57 -6.09
N GLU A 14 5.74 6.68 -7.23
CA GLU A 14 4.64 5.78 -7.64
C GLU A 14 5.12 4.33 -7.73
N ALA A 15 6.27 4.08 -8.38
CA ALA A 15 6.83 2.73 -8.45
C ALA A 15 7.13 2.14 -7.06
N ARG A 16 7.64 2.96 -6.12
CA ARG A 16 7.88 2.53 -4.74
C ARG A 16 6.58 2.22 -3.99
N GLU A 17 5.54 3.00 -4.23
CA GLU A 17 4.21 2.76 -3.67
C GLU A 17 3.64 1.43 -4.20
N GLU A 18 3.72 1.18 -5.51
CA GLU A 18 3.30 -0.09 -6.11
C GLU A 18 4.08 -1.28 -5.54
N ASP A 19 5.40 -1.17 -5.42
CA ASP A 19 6.24 -2.23 -4.85
C ASP A 19 5.85 -2.51 -3.39
N ALA A 20 5.61 -1.46 -2.59
CA ALA A 20 5.16 -1.61 -1.21
C ALA A 20 3.76 -2.24 -1.11
N ALA A 21 2.87 -1.93 -2.05
CA ALA A 21 1.53 -2.53 -2.13
C ALA A 21 1.61 -4.03 -2.48
N ARG A 22 2.49 -4.41 -3.42
CA ARG A 22 2.73 -5.82 -3.76
C ARG A 22 3.29 -6.60 -2.58
N GLU A 23 4.29 -6.05 -1.88
CA GLU A 23 4.86 -6.67 -0.68
C GLU A 23 3.81 -6.85 0.43
N LEU A 24 2.95 -5.84 0.67
CA LEU A 24 1.86 -5.96 1.63
C LEU A 24 0.88 -7.08 1.24
N ALA A 25 0.51 -7.16 -0.05
CA ALA A 25 -0.38 -8.21 -0.53
C ALA A 25 0.22 -9.61 -0.32
N GLU A 26 1.52 -9.79 -0.57
CA GLU A 26 2.21 -11.05 -0.28
C GLU A 26 2.20 -11.40 1.21
N LYS A 27 2.51 -10.44 2.09
CA LYS A 27 2.51 -10.71 3.53
C LYS A 27 1.10 -11.00 4.05
N ALA A 28 0.09 -10.33 3.51
CA ALA A 28 -1.32 -10.57 3.86
C ALA A 28 -1.76 -12.00 3.49
N ARG A 29 -1.39 -12.49 2.29
CA ARG A 29 -1.64 -13.88 1.89
C ARG A 29 -0.95 -14.88 2.81
N LEU A 30 0.28 -14.59 3.22
CA LEU A 30 1.01 -15.45 4.16
C LEU A 30 0.35 -15.46 5.56
N LEU A 31 -0.11 -14.31 6.04
CA LEU A 31 -0.85 -14.21 7.29
C LEU A 31 -2.14 -15.04 7.22
N GLU A 32 -2.91 -14.90 6.15
CA GLU A 32 -4.14 -15.67 5.93
C GLU A 32 -3.87 -17.19 5.93
N ALA A 33 -2.84 -17.65 5.21
CA ALA A 33 -2.45 -19.06 5.20
C ALA A 33 -2.05 -19.55 6.60
N ASN A 34 -1.33 -18.74 7.38
CA ASN A 34 -0.96 -19.09 8.74
C ASN A 34 -2.16 -19.17 9.69
N GLU A 35 -3.13 -18.26 9.54
CA GLU A 35 -4.37 -18.23 10.33
C GLU A 35 -5.28 -19.42 9.98
N GLN A 36 -5.41 -19.77 8.70
CA GLN A 36 -6.11 -20.97 8.24
C GLN A 36 -5.46 -22.23 8.83
N ARG A 37 -4.13 -22.35 8.76
CA ARG A 37 -3.42 -23.48 9.33
C ARG A 37 -3.60 -23.59 10.85
N LEU A 38 -3.63 -22.46 11.56
CA LEU A 38 -3.90 -22.44 13.00
C LEU A 38 -5.33 -22.92 13.30
N ALA A 39 -6.31 -22.50 12.50
CA ALA A 39 -7.70 -22.94 12.65
C ALA A 39 -7.84 -24.45 12.42
N GLU A 40 -7.17 -25.00 11.41
CA GLU A 40 -7.11 -26.46 11.16
C GLU A 40 -6.54 -27.22 12.36
N LEU A 41 -5.40 -26.78 12.91
CA LEU A 41 -4.75 -27.42 14.05
C LEU A 41 -5.63 -27.40 15.31
N ARG A 42 -6.33 -26.28 15.56
CA ARG A 42 -7.26 -26.15 16.68
C ARG A 42 -8.45 -27.07 16.53
N ARG A 43 -9.09 -27.07 15.36
CA ARG A 43 -10.19 -27.97 15.05
C ARG A 43 -9.78 -29.44 15.22
N TYR A 44 -8.59 -29.78 14.75
CA TYR A 44 -8.05 -31.12 14.90
C TYR A 44 -7.79 -31.49 16.37
N ALA A 45 -7.31 -30.56 17.19
CA ALA A 45 -7.16 -30.76 18.63
C ALA A 45 -8.51 -30.99 19.35
N GLU A 46 -9.55 -30.27 18.94
CA GLU A 46 -10.91 -30.39 19.48
C GLU A 46 -11.57 -31.72 19.09
N GLU A 47 -11.49 -32.10 17.82
CA GLU A 47 -12.03 -33.37 17.31
C GLU A 47 -11.36 -34.61 17.93
N TYR A 48 -10.12 -34.47 18.42
CA TYR A 48 -9.37 -35.55 19.06
C TYR A 48 -9.49 -35.59 20.61
N ALA A 49 -10.40 -34.81 21.21
CA ALA A 49 -10.72 -34.90 22.63
C ALA A 49 -11.02 -36.36 23.07
N PRO A 50 -10.69 -36.75 24.31
CA PRO A 50 -10.81 -38.15 24.73
C PRO A 50 -12.26 -38.65 24.70
N ALA A 51 -12.43 -39.94 24.38
CA ALA A 51 -13.70 -40.63 24.52
C ALA A 51 -14.18 -40.55 25.99
N PRO A 52 -15.51 -40.52 26.23
CA PRO A 52 -16.05 -40.44 27.58
C PRO A 52 -15.54 -41.57 28.48
N ALA A 53 -15.36 -41.25 29.77
CA ALA A 53 -14.87 -42.18 30.77
C ALA A 53 -15.74 -43.44 30.83
N GLY A 54 -15.12 -44.63 30.73
CA GLY A 54 -15.81 -45.92 30.84
C GLY A 54 -15.64 -46.87 29.65
N ALA A 55 -15.04 -46.44 28.54
CA ALA A 55 -14.67 -47.36 27.47
C ALA A 55 -13.43 -48.20 27.86
N ALA A 56 -13.50 -49.52 27.68
CA ALA A 56 -12.36 -50.42 27.87
C ALA A 56 -11.32 -50.17 26.77
N ILE A 57 -10.43 -49.19 27.00
CA ILE A 57 -9.37 -48.81 26.06
C ILE A 57 -8.06 -49.47 26.49
N ASN A 58 -7.37 -50.10 25.54
CA ASN A 58 -6.03 -50.64 25.74
C ASN A 58 -5.07 -49.53 26.25
N PRO A 59 -4.32 -49.74 27.36
CA PRO A 59 -3.39 -48.75 27.91
C PRO A 59 -2.37 -48.19 26.90
N ALA A 60 -1.87 -49.03 25.97
CA ALA A 60 -0.94 -48.58 24.94
C ALA A 60 -1.60 -47.60 23.94
N LEU A 61 -2.88 -47.82 23.61
CA LEU A 61 -3.66 -46.93 22.75
C LEU A 61 -3.92 -45.59 23.44
N LEU A 62 -4.19 -45.61 24.74
CA LEU A 62 -4.35 -44.40 25.55
C LEU A 62 -3.06 -43.57 25.59
N ALA A 63 -1.91 -44.21 25.84
CA ALA A 63 -0.61 -43.55 25.85
C ALA A 63 -0.27 -42.90 24.50
N ASN A 64 -0.49 -43.64 23.40
CA ASN A 64 -0.29 -43.11 22.04
C ASN A 64 -1.18 -41.89 21.76
N ARG A 65 -2.44 -41.93 22.20
CA ARG A 65 -3.38 -40.81 22.03
C ARG A 65 -2.95 -39.58 22.82
N MET A 66 -2.49 -39.75 24.06
CA MET A 66 -1.95 -38.66 24.88
C MET A 66 -0.72 -38.02 24.23
N ALA A 67 0.25 -38.82 23.80
CA ALA A 67 1.46 -38.31 23.14
C ALA A 67 1.14 -37.57 21.84
N PHE A 68 0.17 -38.04 21.07
CA PHE A 68 -0.28 -37.36 19.87
C PHE A 68 -0.95 -36.03 20.16
N ARG A 69 -1.83 -35.97 21.17
CA ARG A 69 -2.46 -34.73 21.62
C ARG A 69 -1.42 -33.70 22.04
N GLU A 70 -0.40 -34.11 22.78
CA GLU A 70 0.69 -33.24 23.20
C GLU A 70 1.43 -32.65 21.98
N LYS A 71 1.70 -33.46 20.96
CA LYS A 71 2.30 -32.97 19.70
C LYS A 71 1.42 -31.95 18.97
N VAL A 72 0.10 -32.16 18.95
CA VAL A 72 -0.84 -31.20 18.33
C VAL A 72 -0.84 -29.89 19.10
N GLU A 73 -0.88 -29.93 20.43
CA GLU A 73 -0.82 -28.71 21.26
C GLU A 73 0.49 -27.94 21.03
N GLN A 74 1.62 -28.64 20.99
CA GLN A 74 2.92 -28.04 20.67
C GLN A 74 2.90 -27.39 19.26
N ALA A 75 2.29 -28.05 18.27
CA ALA A 75 2.15 -27.49 16.93
C ALA A 75 1.24 -26.25 16.90
N VAL A 76 0.16 -26.22 17.69
CA VAL A 76 -0.71 -25.05 17.86
C VAL A 76 0.09 -23.87 18.43
N GLU A 77 0.89 -24.09 19.46
CA GLU A 77 1.72 -23.03 20.06
C GLU A 77 2.78 -22.48 19.10
N LEU A 78 3.42 -23.36 18.32
CA LEU A 78 4.34 -22.93 17.27
C LEU A 78 3.62 -22.13 16.18
N GLN A 79 2.43 -22.58 15.76
CA GLN A 79 1.66 -21.91 14.72
C GLN A 79 1.12 -20.55 15.19
N LYS A 80 0.72 -20.40 16.47
CA LYS A 80 0.36 -19.10 17.05
C LYS A 80 1.49 -18.08 16.90
N LYS A 81 2.73 -18.48 17.24
CA LYS A 81 3.92 -17.63 17.07
C LYS A 81 4.17 -17.27 15.61
N ALA A 82 3.93 -18.20 14.67
CA ALA A 82 4.04 -17.92 13.25
C ALA A 82 3.00 -16.89 12.77
N VAL A 83 1.74 -17.01 13.23
CA VAL A 83 0.67 -16.02 12.98
C VAL A 83 1.09 -14.65 13.50
N GLU A 84 1.51 -14.55 14.76
CA GLU A 84 1.94 -13.29 15.37
C GLU A 84 3.09 -12.63 14.59
N ARG A 85 4.10 -13.42 14.19
CA ARG A 85 5.20 -12.94 13.35
C ARG A 85 4.69 -12.41 12.01
N SER A 86 3.81 -13.16 11.33
CA SER A 86 3.26 -12.72 10.04
C SER A 86 2.37 -11.48 10.15
N ARG A 87 1.64 -11.33 11.26
CA ARG A 87 0.86 -10.12 11.56
C ARG A 87 1.77 -8.90 11.76
N SER A 88 2.83 -9.05 12.55
CA SER A 88 3.84 -7.99 12.72
C SER A 88 4.48 -7.57 11.38
N GLN A 89 4.76 -8.53 10.49
CA GLN A 89 5.27 -8.23 9.14
C GLN A 89 4.25 -7.50 8.27
N CYS A 90 2.97 -7.86 8.34
CA CYS A 90 1.90 -7.15 7.64
C CYS A 90 1.80 -5.68 8.10
N GLU A 91 1.82 -5.43 9.41
CA GLU A 91 1.74 -4.06 9.94
C GLU A 91 2.97 -3.23 9.55
N LEU A 92 4.16 -3.85 9.49
CA LEU A 92 5.36 -3.21 8.97
C LEU A 92 5.19 -2.81 7.50
N GLN A 93 4.71 -3.71 6.63
CA GLN A 93 4.49 -3.37 5.22
C GLN A 93 3.37 -2.35 5.03
N ARG A 94 2.30 -2.40 5.84
CA ARG A 94 1.24 -1.38 5.83
C ARG A 94 1.79 0.00 6.16
N THR A 95 2.67 0.09 7.16
CA THR A 95 3.33 1.35 7.52
C THR A 95 4.23 1.85 6.37
N ARG A 96 4.97 0.95 5.71
CA ARG A 96 5.80 1.31 4.55
C ARG A 96 4.98 1.81 3.37
N LEU A 97 3.87 1.14 3.06
CA LEU A 97 2.95 1.58 2.03
C LEU A 97 2.41 2.98 2.34
N LEU A 98 1.94 3.21 3.57
CA LEU A 98 1.43 4.53 3.98
C LEU A 98 2.46 5.65 3.77
N LEU A 99 3.73 5.41 4.12
CA LEU A 99 4.80 6.38 3.91
C LEU A 99 5.08 6.62 2.42
N ALA A 100 5.13 5.55 1.62
CA ALA A 100 5.35 5.64 0.18
C ALA A 100 4.21 6.41 -0.52
N SER A 101 2.95 6.09 -0.20
CA SER A 101 1.76 6.80 -0.71
C SER A 101 1.79 8.28 -0.35
N ARG A 102 2.19 8.62 0.88
CA ARG A 102 2.31 10.01 1.31
C ARG A 102 3.37 10.75 0.48
N ASP A 103 4.53 10.16 0.29
CA ASP A 103 5.63 10.78 -0.46
C ASP A 103 5.25 10.98 -1.94
N ALA A 104 4.58 10.01 -2.56
CA ALA A 104 4.03 10.14 -3.91
C ALA A 104 3.00 11.30 -3.98
N GLN A 105 2.05 11.35 -3.05
CA GLN A 105 1.03 12.39 -3.00
C GLN A 105 1.63 13.80 -2.81
N VAL A 106 2.69 13.94 -2.01
CA VAL A 106 3.38 15.22 -1.80
C VAL A 106 4.04 15.70 -3.09
N LEU A 107 4.73 14.81 -3.80
CA LEU A 107 5.38 15.14 -5.08
C LEU A 107 4.34 15.52 -6.16
N GLU A 108 3.22 14.81 -6.23
CA GLU A 108 2.13 15.11 -7.17
C GLU A 108 1.53 16.50 -6.89
N LYS A 109 1.23 16.81 -5.62
CA LYS A 109 0.74 18.14 -5.21
C LYS A 109 1.74 19.24 -5.54
N LEU A 110 3.03 19.00 -5.32
CA LEU A 110 4.09 19.96 -5.64
C LEU A 110 4.16 20.22 -7.16
N ALA A 111 4.12 19.16 -7.98
CA ALA A 111 4.12 19.31 -9.42
C ALA A 111 2.87 20.03 -9.93
N ALA A 112 1.69 19.71 -9.40
CA ALA A 112 0.45 20.41 -9.74
C ALA A 112 0.54 21.92 -9.42
N SER A 113 1.08 22.28 -8.26
CA SER A 113 1.31 23.69 -7.88
C SER A 113 2.25 24.40 -8.87
N HIS A 114 3.35 23.75 -9.26
CA HIS A 114 4.27 24.30 -10.26
C HIS A 114 3.63 24.44 -11.64
N ARG A 115 2.88 23.45 -12.12
CA ARG A 115 2.14 23.53 -13.40
C ARG A 115 1.16 24.69 -13.40
N ALA A 116 0.42 24.88 -12.31
CA ALA A 116 -0.51 26.00 -12.16
C ALA A 116 0.18 27.38 -12.14
N ALA A 117 1.36 27.47 -11.52
CA ALA A 117 2.16 28.70 -11.51
C ALA A 117 2.73 29.02 -12.91
N GLU A 118 3.18 28.00 -13.64
CA GLU A 118 3.67 28.13 -15.02
C GLU A 118 2.57 28.59 -15.97
N GLN A 119 1.39 27.97 -15.91
CA GLN A 119 0.22 28.38 -16.71
C GLN A 119 -0.17 29.83 -16.45
N ARG A 120 -0.23 30.25 -15.17
CA ARG A 120 -0.51 31.64 -14.80
C ARG A 120 0.55 32.62 -15.33
N ALA A 121 1.83 32.24 -15.28
CA ALA A 121 2.91 33.07 -15.81
C ALA A 121 2.84 33.17 -17.34
N GLN A 122 2.52 32.08 -18.02
CA GLN A 122 2.36 32.02 -19.47
C GLN A 122 1.17 32.87 -19.94
N GLY A 123 0.00 32.70 -19.32
CA GLY A 123 -1.18 33.50 -19.66
C GLY A 123 -0.98 35.00 -19.47
N ARG A 124 -0.22 35.42 -18.45
CA ARG A 124 0.15 36.84 -18.27
C ARG A 124 1.05 37.37 -19.40
N LYS A 125 1.93 36.53 -19.95
CA LYS A 125 2.79 36.92 -21.08
C LYS A 125 1.97 37.02 -22.37
N GLU A 126 1.14 36.02 -22.64
CA GLU A 126 0.25 36.00 -23.81
C GLU A 126 -0.70 37.21 -23.80
N GLN A 127 -1.30 37.53 -22.66
CA GLN A 127 -2.15 38.73 -22.53
C GLN A 127 -1.36 40.01 -22.84
N LYS A 128 -0.15 40.15 -22.29
CA LYS A 128 0.69 41.33 -22.54
C LYS A 128 1.06 41.47 -24.02
N GLU A 129 1.41 40.36 -24.68
CA GLU A 129 1.73 40.36 -26.11
C GLU A 129 0.52 40.74 -26.98
N LEU A 130 -0.68 40.25 -26.63
CA LEU A 130 -1.93 40.63 -27.28
C LEU A 130 -2.26 42.12 -27.07
N ASP A 131 -2.09 42.63 -25.86
CA ASP A 131 -2.32 44.05 -25.54
C ASP A 131 -1.35 44.96 -26.32
N ASP A 132 -0.07 44.57 -26.41
CA ASP A 132 0.96 45.30 -27.18
C ASP A 132 0.64 45.31 -28.68
N LEU A 133 0.19 44.19 -29.24
CA LEU A 133 -0.26 44.08 -30.64
C LEU A 133 -1.51 44.94 -30.89
N ALA A 134 -2.49 44.89 -30.00
CA ALA A 134 -3.70 45.69 -30.09
C ALA A 134 -3.37 47.19 -30.06
N ALA A 135 -2.52 47.63 -29.12
CA ALA A 135 -2.08 49.02 -29.02
C ALA A 135 -1.36 49.50 -30.29
N ARG A 136 -0.48 48.68 -30.88
CA ARG A 136 0.18 49.00 -32.15
C ARG A 136 -0.82 49.15 -33.30
N SER A 137 -1.74 48.20 -33.45
CA SER A 137 -2.75 48.26 -34.51
C SER A 137 -3.66 49.48 -34.40
N PHE A 138 -4.00 49.89 -33.17
CA PHE A 138 -4.77 51.09 -32.88
C PHE A 138 -4.01 52.37 -33.28
N LEU A 139 -2.72 52.44 -32.97
CA LEU A 139 -1.86 53.56 -33.36
C LEU A 139 -1.69 53.66 -34.89
N GLU A 140 -1.64 52.53 -35.60
CA GLU A 140 -1.56 52.52 -37.06
C GLU A 140 -2.87 53.00 -37.71
N ARG A 141 -4.04 52.58 -37.19
CA ARG A 141 -5.34 53.07 -37.68
C ARG A 141 -5.52 54.57 -37.50
N THR A 142 -5.22 55.08 -36.30
CA THR A 142 -5.39 56.51 -35.99
C THR A 142 -4.45 57.41 -36.80
N LYS A 143 -3.28 56.91 -37.22
CA LYS A 143 -2.39 57.62 -38.16
C LYS A 143 -2.91 57.64 -39.60
N GLY A 144 -3.70 56.64 -40.02
CA GLY A 144 -4.25 56.56 -41.37
C GLY A 144 -5.51 57.40 -41.61
N GLU A 145 -6.24 57.76 -40.56
CA GLU A 145 -7.45 58.63 -40.65
C GLU A 145 -7.11 60.13 -40.56
N GLY A 146 -5.87 60.48 -40.24
CA GLY A 146 -5.39 61.86 -40.09
C GLY A 146 -4.56 62.40 -41.27
N ALA A 147 -4.50 61.67 -42.39
CA ALA A 147 -3.82 62.06 -43.63
C ALA A 147 -4.82 62.11 -44.78
#